data_AF-H1UV86-F1
#
_entry.id   AF-H1UV86-F1
#
_cell.length_a   1.000
_cell.length_b   1.000
_cell.length_c   1.000
_cell.angle_alpha   90.00
_cell.angle_beta   90.00
_cell.angle_gamma   90.00
#
_symmetry.space_group_name_H-M   'P 1'
#
loop_
_entity.id
_entity.type
_entity.pdbx_description
1 polymer ?
#
loop_
_entity_poly.entity_id
_entity_poly.type
_entity_poly.pdbx_seq_one_letter_code
_entity_poly.pdbx_strand_id
1 'polypeptide(L)'
;MTLGRPTCGRWDSSTMDTLLPTPLFADDHAAASLRASCLFCHICDRIQHRFAQHARLSAHEALAFDRELREWHASLPEYLRNPANSPPRLTVAREFMRNRYLNVRLILSRCFLLYLAHDRSLKRGAAAISAVIEPSPDDVMLVDTCRSVALEAIDAITLYWTPNRVHVWNSAWYLFQASAAAAAADTTALVTIATANHLLENVLD
;
A
#
# COMPACT_ATOMS: atom_id res chain seq x y z
N MET A 1 -2.63 0.64 8.77
CA MET A 1 -2.18 -0.43 9.68
C MET A 1 -2.13 -1.77 8.96
N THR A 2 -0.94 -2.13 8.47
CA THR A 2 -0.55 -3.47 7.97
C THR A 2 0.05 -4.35 9.09
N LEU A 3 0.03 -3.84 10.33
CA LEU A 3 0.53 -4.51 11.53
C LEU A 3 -0.66 -4.64 12.50
N GLY A 4 -1.27 -5.82 12.52
CA GLY A 4 -2.42 -6.12 13.37
C GLY A 4 -2.74 -7.61 13.43
N ARG A 5 -2.12 -8.28 14.40
CA ARG A 5 -2.30 -9.67 14.91
C ARG A 5 -2.00 -10.85 13.95
N PRO A 6 -1.53 -11.99 14.50
CA PRO A 6 -1.58 -13.27 13.80
C PRO A 6 -3.03 -13.54 13.39
N THR A 7 -3.25 -13.89 12.13
CA THR A 7 -4.56 -14.19 11.56
C THR A 7 -5.21 -15.34 12.32
N CYS A 8 -6.09 -15.04 13.27
CA CYS A 8 -7.09 -16.00 13.70
C CYS A 8 -8.10 -16.15 12.58
N GLY A 9 -7.85 -17.08 11.66
CA GLY A 9 -8.83 -17.59 10.70
C GLY A 9 -9.02 -16.69 9.49
N ARG A 10 -8.60 -17.21 8.32
CA ARG A 10 -9.10 -16.78 7.02
C ARG A 10 -10.62 -16.62 7.11
N TRP A 11 -11.16 -15.51 6.63
CA TRP A 11 -12.60 -15.38 6.44
C TRP A 11 -13.08 -16.52 5.53
N ASP A 12 -13.79 -17.48 6.10
CA ASP A 12 -14.17 -18.72 5.44
C ASP A 12 -15.69 -18.90 5.58
N SER A 13 -16.37 -18.85 4.44
CA SER A 13 -17.84 -18.98 4.38
C SER A 13 -18.34 -20.36 4.81
N SER A 14 -17.47 -21.36 4.95
CA SER A 14 -17.84 -22.67 5.48
C SER A 14 -17.83 -22.72 7.02
N THR A 15 -17.13 -21.81 7.68
CA THR A 15 -16.98 -21.79 9.15
C THR A 15 -17.48 -20.49 9.81
N MET A 16 -17.78 -19.45 9.03
CA MET A 16 -18.33 -18.18 9.50
C MET A 16 -19.76 -17.96 9.01
N ASP A 17 -20.65 -17.57 9.93
CA ASP A 17 -22.05 -17.19 9.66
C ASP A 17 -22.24 -15.68 9.49
N THR A 18 -21.15 -14.90 9.62
CA THR A 18 -21.18 -13.44 9.55
C THR A 18 -21.14 -12.97 8.09
N LEU A 19 -22.12 -12.17 7.68
CA LEU A 19 -22.15 -11.57 6.34
C LEU A 19 -21.36 -10.25 6.27
N LEU A 20 -20.87 -9.92 5.07
CA LEU A 20 -20.29 -8.60 4.84
C LEU A 20 -21.35 -7.50 5.02
N PRO A 21 -20.96 -6.30 5.52
CA PRO A 21 -21.84 -5.15 5.59
C PRO A 21 -22.51 -4.90 4.24
N THR A 22 -23.82 -4.72 4.25
CA THR A 22 -24.61 -4.45 3.04
C THR A 22 -25.37 -3.16 3.27
N PRO A 23 -25.24 -2.15 2.37
CA PRO A 23 -25.99 -0.90 2.48
C PRO A 23 -27.48 -1.19 2.50
N LEU A 24 -28.19 -0.66 3.50
CA LEU A 24 -29.66 -0.80 3.59
C LEU A 24 -30.38 0.18 2.64
N PHE A 25 -29.75 1.32 2.37
CA PHE A 25 -30.26 2.40 1.52
C PHE A 25 -29.16 2.93 0.60
N ALA A 26 -29.51 3.66 -0.45
CA ALA A 26 -28.56 4.18 -1.44
C ALA A 26 -27.55 5.18 -0.84
N ASP A 27 -27.92 5.87 0.24
CA ASP A 27 -27.14 6.87 0.96
C ASP A 27 -26.47 6.32 2.24
N ASP A 28 -26.55 5.00 2.46
CA ASP A 28 -25.85 4.30 3.53
C ASP A 28 -24.35 4.17 3.21
N HIS A 29 -23.70 5.33 3.19
CA HIS A 29 -22.28 5.46 2.87
C HIS A 29 -21.38 4.83 3.94
N ALA A 30 -21.87 4.69 5.18
CA ALA A 30 -21.13 4.05 6.26
C ALA A 30 -21.00 2.55 6.00
N ALA A 31 -22.11 1.86 5.70
CA ALA A 31 -22.07 0.45 5.32
C ALA A 31 -21.26 0.23 4.04
N ALA A 32 -21.40 1.11 3.04
CA ALA A 32 -20.61 1.03 1.81
C ALA A 32 -19.10 1.18 2.07
N SER A 33 -18.71 2.15 2.91
CA SER A 33 -17.31 2.34 3.30
C SER A 33 -16.76 1.16 4.10
N LEU A 34 -17.56 0.59 5.01
CA LEU A 34 -17.13 -0.57 5.80
C LEU A 34 -16.97 -1.80 4.92
N ARG A 35 -17.93 -2.05 4.01
CA ARG A 35 -17.85 -3.14 3.03
C ARG A 35 -16.61 -3.02 2.16
N ALA A 36 -16.32 -1.83 1.64
CA ALA A 36 -15.12 -1.56 0.86
C ALA A 36 -13.84 -1.89 1.65
N SER A 37 -13.79 -1.51 2.93
CA SER A 37 -12.68 -1.85 3.82
C SER A 37 -12.56 -3.35 4.08
N CYS A 38 -13.67 -4.08 4.26
CA CYS A 38 -13.64 -5.54 4.44
C CYS A 38 -13.08 -6.25 3.21
N LEU A 39 -13.53 -5.88 2.01
CA LEU A 39 -13.03 -6.44 0.76
C LEU A 39 -11.53 -6.19 0.59
N PHE A 40 -11.07 -4.98 0.89
CA PHE A 40 -9.64 -4.67 0.91
C PHE A 40 -8.85 -5.56 1.88
N CYS A 41 -9.38 -5.77 3.08
CA CYS A 41 -8.74 -6.61 4.08
C CYS A 41 -8.60 -8.07 3.61
N HIS A 42 -9.55 -8.61 2.83
CA HIS A 42 -9.40 -9.97 2.27
C HIS A 42 -8.25 -10.08 1.27
N ILE A 43 -8.06 -9.06 0.42
CA ILE A 43 -6.91 -9.00 -0.49
C ILE A 43 -5.61 -8.93 0.33
N CYS A 44 -5.58 -8.07 1.35
CA CYS A 44 -4.42 -7.92 2.22
C CYS A 44 -4.08 -9.19 2.99
N ASP A 45 -5.08 -9.94 3.47
CA ASP A 45 -4.89 -11.21 4.16
C ASP A 45 -4.19 -12.23 3.25
N ARG A 46 -4.61 -12.33 1.98
CA ARG A 46 -3.94 -13.19 0.99
C ARG A 46 -2.51 -12.76 0.70
N ILE A 47 -2.27 -11.45 0.56
CA ILE A 47 -0.94 -10.89 0.34
C ILE A 47 -0.03 -11.16 1.56
N GLN A 48 -0.52 -10.91 2.77
CA GLN A 48 0.21 -11.13 4.03
C GLN A 48 0.52 -12.61 4.24
N HIS A 49 -0.46 -13.48 4.01
CA HIS A 49 -0.27 -14.92 4.05
C HIS A 49 0.81 -15.36 3.05
N ARG A 50 0.80 -14.79 1.84
CA ARG A 50 1.83 -15.10 0.84
C ARG A 50 3.21 -14.63 1.26
N PHE A 51 3.34 -13.46 1.89
CA PHE A 51 4.60 -12.95 2.45
C PHE A 51 5.11 -13.75 3.65
N ALA A 52 4.21 -14.40 4.40
CA ALA A 52 4.59 -15.25 5.53
C ALA A 52 5.20 -16.60 5.09
N GLN A 53 5.08 -16.97 3.82
CA GLN A 53 5.70 -18.18 3.28
C GLN A 53 7.20 -17.96 3.05
N HIS A 54 7.99 -19.04 3.17
CA HIS A 54 9.45 -18.98 3.03
C HIS A 54 9.91 -18.56 1.61
N ALA A 55 9.18 -18.98 0.57
CA ALA A 55 9.56 -18.68 -0.81
C ALA A 55 9.37 -17.19 -1.11
N ARG A 56 10.34 -16.58 -1.83
CA ARG A 56 10.21 -15.21 -2.34
C ARG A 56 8.92 -15.07 -3.15
N LEU A 57 8.29 -13.90 -3.08
CA LEU A 57 7.13 -13.58 -3.91
C LEU A 57 7.60 -13.51 -5.37
N SER A 58 6.97 -14.26 -6.27
CA SER A 58 7.31 -14.17 -7.69
C SER A 58 6.71 -12.91 -8.33
N ALA A 59 7.32 -12.44 -9.41
CA ALA A 59 6.83 -11.27 -10.15
C ALA A 59 5.39 -11.47 -10.66
N HIS A 60 5.09 -12.67 -11.17
CA HIS A 60 3.75 -13.03 -11.62
C HIS A 60 2.69 -12.91 -10.50
N GLU A 61 2.98 -13.46 -9.32
CA GLU A 61 2.08 -13.34 -8.16
C GLU A 61 1.91 -11.87 -7.73
N ALA A 62 3.00 -11.11 -7.69
CA ALA A 62 2.96 -9.70 -7.34
C ALA A 62 2.10 -8.89 -8.32
N LEU A 63 2.22 -9.15 -9.62
CA LEU A 63 1.41 -8.49 -10.65
C LEU A 63 -0.07 -8.88 -10.57
N ALA A 64 -0.36 -10.13 -10.22
CA ALA A 64 -1.74 -10.57 -10.00
C ALA A 64 -2.36 -9.84 -8.79
N PHE A 65 -1.64 -9.72 -7.68
CA PHE A 65 -2.09 -8.97 -6.51
C PHE A 65 -2.22 -7.46 -6.78
N ASP A 66 -1.29 -6.84 -7.51
CA ASP A 66 -1.39 -5.42 -7.87
C ASP A 66 -2.63 -5.16 -8.74
N ARG A 67 -2.91 -6.04 -9.70
CA ARG A 67 -4.13 -6.00 -10.52
C ARG A 67 -5.38 -6.05 -9.65
N GLU A 68 -5.45 -7.02 -8.73
CA GLU A 68 -6.61 -7.16 -7.84
C GLU A 68 -6.82 -5.92 -6.96
N LEU A 69 -5.74 -5.31 -6.44
CA LEU A 69 -5.82 -4.05 -5.70
C LEU A 69 -6.34 -2.90 -6.57
N ARG A 70 -5.88 -2.80 -7.82
CA ARG A 70 -6.34 -1.76 -8.77
C ARG A 70 -7.80 -1.94 -9.15
N GLU A 71 -8.24 -3.17 -9.40
CA GLU A 71 -9.63 -3.51 -9.69
C GLU A 71 -10.53 -3.18 -8.49
N TRP A 72 -10.12 -3.55 -7.27
CA TRP A 72 -10.82 -3.15 -6.05
C TRP A 72 -10.95 -1.63 -5.95
N HIS A 73 -9.85 -0.89 -6.13
CA HIS A 73 -9.89 0.57 -6.06
C HIS A 73 -10.81 1.17 -7.15
N ALA A 74 -10.74 0.66 -8.38
CA ALA A 74 -11.60 1.07 -9.49
C ALA A 74 -13.09 0.70 -9.31
N SER A 75 -13.41 -0.26 -8.44
CA SER A 75 -14.79 -0.62 -8.10
C SER A 75 -15.41 0.25 -7.00
N LEU A 76 -14.62 1.07 -6.30
CA LEU A 76 -15.13 1.92 -5.23
C LEU A 76 -16.14 2.97 -5.76
N PRO A 77 -17.20 3.30 -5.00
CA PRO A 77 -18.04 4.45 -5.32
C PRO A 77 -17.25 5.75 -5.42
N GLU A 78 -17.70 6.67 -6.27
CA GLU A 78 -16.99 7.93 -6.54
C GLU A 78 -16.78 8.77 -5.27
N TYR A 79 -17.75 8.77 -4.35
CA TYR A 79 -17.65 9.47 -3.06
C TYR A 79 -16.61 8.87 -2.09
N LEU A 80 -16.09 7.66 -2.35
CA LEU A 80 -14.99 7.04 -1.62
C LEU A 80 -13.65 7.14 -2.34
N ARG A 81 -13.59 7.73 -3.53
CA ARG A 81 -12.34 7.94 -4.29
C ARG A 81 -12.01 9.40 -4.52
N ASN A 82 -13.02 10.23 -4.73
CA ASN A 82 -12.85 11.61 -5.15
C ASN A 82 -13.30 12.56 -4.05
N PRO A 83 -12.40 13.40 -3.50
CA PRO A 83 -12.76 14.37 -2.46
C PRO A 83 -13.89 15.31 -2.87
N ALA A 84 -14.00 15.67 -4.15
CA ALA A 84 -15.03 16.61 -4.65
C ALA A 84 -16.46 16.07 -4.53
N ASN A 85 -16.62 14.74 -4.58
CA ASN A 85 -17.92 14.06 -4.57
C ASN A 85 -18.22 13.37 -3.23
N SER A 86 -17.44 13.66 -2.18
CA SER A 86 -17.45 12.91 -0.93
C SER A 86 -18.16 13.66 0.20
N PRO A 87 -19.14 13.05 0.89
CA PRO A 87 -19.75 13.63 2.09
C PRO A 87 -18.68 13.95 3.16
N PRO A 88 -18.76 15.10 3.87
CA PRO A 88 -17.74 15.50 4.84
C PRO A 88 -17.42 14.43 5.89
N ARG A 89 -18.45 13.71 6.35
CA ARG A 89 -18.34 12.60 7.33
C ARG A 89 -17.46 11.42 6.86
N LEU A 90 -17.26 11.26 5.56
CA LEU A 90 -16.44 10.18 5.00
C LEU A 90 -14.99 10.60 4.73
N THR A 91 -14.64 11.87 4.94
CA THR A 91 -13.32 12.40 4.61
C THR A 91 -12.20 11.54 5.19
N VAL A 92 -12.25 11.25 6.50
CA VAL A 92 -11.23 10.42 7.15
C VAL A 92 -11.21 9.00 6.59
N ALA A 93 -12.38 8.38 6.36
CA ALA A 93 -12.46 7.02 5.85
C ALA A 93 -11.90 6.91 4.42
N ARG A 94 -12.20 7.88 3.55
CA ARG A 94 -11.68 8.00 2.19
C ARG A 94 -10.16 8.11 2.18
N GLU A 95 -9.61 9.06 2.94
CA GLU A 95 -8.16 9.28 2.99
C GLU A 95 -7.44 8.06 3.57
N PHE A 96 -8.03 7.44 4.60
CA PHE A 96 -7.49 6.22 5.18
C PHE A 96 -7.49 5.04 4.19
N MET A 97 -8.54 4.87 3.38
CA MET A 97 -8.59 3.83 2.34
C MET A 97 -7.58 4.10 1.22
N ARG A 98 -7.45 5.34 0.75
CA ARG A 98 -6.42 5.71 -0.25
C ARG A 98 -5.01 5.42 0.26
N ASN A 99 -4.72 5.82 1.50
CA ASN A 99 -3.40 5.60 2.10
C ASN A 99 -3.10 4.10 2.28
N ARG A 100 -4.09 3.30 2.68
CA ARG A 100 -3.96 1.84 2.75
C ARG A 100 -3.69 1.21 1.39
N TYR A 101 -4.43 1.63 0.37
CA TYR A 101 -4.28 1.17 -1.01
C TYR A 101 -2.86 1.40 -1.53
N LEU A 102 -2.38 2.64 -1.45
CA LEU A 102 -1.04 3.02 -1.90
C LEU A 102 0.04 2.31 -1.09
N ASN A 103 -0.14 2.18 0.23
CA ASN A 103 0.83 1.50 1.07
C ASN A 103 0.99 0.00 0.72
N VAL A 104 -0.09 -0.73 0.48
CA VAL A 104 0.01 -2.15 0.15
C VAL A 104 0.65 -2.35 -1.23
N ARG A 105 0.28 -1.52 -2.23
CA ARG A 105 0.94 -1.53 -3.55
C ARG A 105 2.43 -1.22 -3.44
N LEU A 106 2.81 -0.27 -2.58
CA LEU A 106 4.21 0.05 -2.31
C LEU A 106 4.95 -1.13 -1.68
N ILE A 107 4.39 -1.79 -0.65
CA ILE A 107 5.00 -2.95 0.01
C ILE A 107 5.21 -4.09 -1.00
N LEU A 108 4.19 -4.38 -1.81
CA LEU A 108 4.19 -5.46 -2.79
C LEU A 108 5.32 -5.30 -3.81
N SER A 109 5.44 -4.10 -4.36
CA SER A 109 6.43 -3.75 -5.39
C SER A 109 7.85 -3.52 -4.82
N ARG A 110 7.96 -3.02 -3.58
CA ARG A 110 9.25 -2.76 -2.90
C ARG A 110 10.09 -4.01 -2.72
N CYS A 111 9.48 -5.18 -2.57
CA CYS A 111 10.21 -6.44 -2.46
C CYS A 111 11.16 -6.67 -3.66
N PHE A 112 10.80 -6.21 -4.85
CA PHE A 112 11.59 -6.40 -6.07
C PHE A 112 12.81 -5.47 -6.12
N LEU A 113 12.69 -4.25 -5.60
CA LEU A 113 13.86 -3.39 -5.35
C LEU A 113 14.85 -4.06 -4.39
N LEU A 114 14.35 -4.70 -3.33
CA LEU A 114 15.19 -5.41 -2.36
C LEU A 114 15.82 -6.68 -2.93
N TYR A 115 15.09 -7.44 -3.76
CA TYR A 115 15.64 -8.60 -4.46
C TYR A 115 16.78 -8.19 -5.38
N LEU A 116 16.59 -7.16 -6.20
CA LEU A 116 17.64 -6.60 -7.05
C LEU A 116 18.87 -6.14 -6.26
N ALA A 117 18.66 -5.44 -5.14
CA ALA A 117 19.75 -4.96 -4.30
C ALA A 117 20.52 -6.12 -3.65
N HIS A 118 19.81 -7.13 -3.14
CA HIS A 118 20.39 -8.32 -2.54
C HIS A 118 21.21 -9.12 -3.56
N ASP A 119 20.64 -9.37 -4.73
CA ASP A 119 21.31 -10.12 -5.80
C ASP A 119 22.55 -9.36 -6.30
N ARG A 120 22.52 -8.00 -6.35
CA ARG A 120 23.71 -7.17 -6.62
C ARG A 120 24.74 -7.17 -5.49
N SER A 121 24.32 -7.27 -4.23
CA SER A 121 25.24 -7.33 -3.09
C SER A 121 26.04 -8.63 -3.10
N LEU A 122 25.39 -9.76 -3.40
CA LEU A 122 26.07 -11.05 -3.56
C LEU A 122 27.12 -10.99 -4.69
N LYS A 123 26.82 -10.28 -5.79
CA LYS A 123 27.78 -10.06 -6.91
C LYS A 123 29.07 -9.34 -6.48
N ARG A 124 29.01 -8.41 -5.51
CA ARG A 124 30.21 -7.68 -5.04
C ARG A 124 31.09 -8.50 -4.11
N GLY A 125 30.54 -9.50 -3.42
CA GLY A 125 31.29 -10.39 -2.52
C GLY A 125 31.87 -11.63 -3.19
N ALA A 126 31.25 -12.11 -4.28
CA ALA A 126 31.67 -13.30 -5.01
C ALA A 126 32.16 -12.94 -6.42
N ALA A 127 33.48 -12.79 -6.60
CA ALA A 127 34.11 -12.51 -7.90
C ALA A 127 34.11 -13.72 -8.87
N ALA A 128 33.26 -14.73 -8.68
CA ALA A 128 33.32 -15.96 -9.47
C ALA A 128 31.95 -16.62 -9.66
N ILE A 129 31.57 -16.77 -10.94
CA ILE A 129 30.79 -17.89 -11.50
C ILE A 129 29.39 -18.10 -10.88
N SER A 130 28.46 -17.18 -11.09
CA SER A 130 27.04 -17.50 -11.01
C SER A 130 26.31 -17.02 -12.24
N ALA A 131 25.53 -17.92 -12.85
CA ALA A 131 24.74 -17.68 -14.04
C ALA A 131 23.90 -16.41 -13.84
N VAL A 132 24.08 -15.48 -14.77
CA VAL A 132 23.40 -14.20 -14.78
C VAL A 132 21.89 -14.45 -14.87
N ILE A 133 21.16 -14.23 -13.78
CA ILE A 133 19.72 -13.99 -13.88
C ILE A 133 19.58 -12.48 -13.99
N GLU A 134 19.57 -11.99 -15.23
CA GLU A 134 19.10 -10.63 -15.49
C GLU A 134 17.66 -10.52 -14.96
N PRO A 135 17.28 -9.39 -14.35
CA PRO A 135 15.91 -9.22 -13.89
C PRO A 135 14.95 -9.38 -15.05
N SER A 136 13.88 -10.11 -14.79
CA SER A 136 12.83 -10.28 -15.79
C SER A 136 12.19 -8.93 -16.12
N PRO A 137 11.58 -8.77 -17.30
CA PRO A 137 10.80 -7.58 -17.63
C PRO A 137 9.74 -7.26 -16.56
N ASP A 138 9.14 -8.29 -15.96
CA ASP A 138 8.16 -8.15 -14.89
C ASP A 138 8.79 -7.60 -13.59
N ASP A 139 10.02 -8.00 -13.24
CA ASP A 139 10.75 -7.45 -12.09
C ASP A 139 11.02 -5.94 -12.29
N VAL A 140 11.43 -5.55 -13.50
CA VAL A 140 11.67 -4.14 -13.85
C VAL A 140 10.37 -3.35 -13.79
N MET A 141 9.28 -3.90 -14.32
CA MET A 141 7.96 -3.26 -14.26
C MET A 141 7.46 -3.07 -12.82
N LEU A 142 7.74 -4.02 -11.92
CA LEU A 142 7.41 -3.89 -10.49
C LEU A 142 8.25 -2.84 -9.80
N VAL A 143 9.53 -2.68 -10.17
CA VAL A 143 10.36 -1.58 -9.69
C VAL A 143 9.80 -0.22 -10.10
N ASP A 144 9.40 -0.08 -11.37
CA ASP A 144 8.81 1.17 -11.85
C ASP A 144 7.45 1.44 -11.21
N THR A 145 6.66 0.39 -10.98
CA THR A 145 5.43 0.46 -10.18
C THR A 145 5.72 0.98 -8.77
N CYS A 146 6.77 0.47 -8.11
CA CYS A 146 7.16 0.92 -6.77
C CYS A 146 7.43 2.42 -6.73
N ARG A 147 8.18 2.93 -7.71
CA ARG A 147 8.51 4.35 -7.84
C ARG A 147 7.28 5.20 -8.10
N SER A 148 6.44 4.80 -9.06
CA SER A 148 5.21 5.52 -9.40
C SER A 148 4.27 5.60 -8.20
N VAL A 149 4.08 4.49 -7.47
CA VAL A 149 3.21 4.45 -6.29
C VAL A 149 3.80 5.26 -5.13
N ALA A 150 5.12 5.28 -4.97
CA ALA A 150 5.78 6.11 -3.96
C ALA A 150 5.51 7.60 -4.21
N LEU A 151 5.64 8.06 -5.46
CA LEU A 151 5.34 9.45 -5.83
C LEU A 151 3.86 9.78 -5.63
N GLU A 152 2.96 8.89 -6.09
CA GLU A 152 1.51 9.06 -5.89
C GLU A 152 1.15 9.15 -4.39
N ALA A 153 1.79 8.35 -3.54
CA ALA A 153 1.59 8.40 -2.09
C ALA A 153 2.08 9.72 -1.47
N ILE A 154 3.23 10.22 -1.91
CA ILE A 154 3.78 11.52 -1.46
C ILE A 154 2.81 12.65 -1.84
N ASP A 155 2.37 12.69 -3.10
CA ASP A 155 1.45 13.72 -3.59
C ASP A 155 0.11 13.66 -2.88
N ALA A 156 -0.46 12.45 -2.71
CA ALA A 156 -1.73 12.26 -2.03
C ALA A 156 -1.68 12.72 -0.56
N ILE A 157 -0.62 12.35 0.18
CA ILE A 157 -0.45 12.76 1.57
C ILE A 157 -0.27 14.28 1.67
N THR A 158 0.50 14.88 0.76
CA THR A 158 0.76 16.32 0.76
C THR A 158 -0.50 17.14 0.45
N LEU A 159 -1.31 16.68 -0.50
CA LEU A 159 -2.52 17.38 -0.95
C LEU A 159 -3.73 17.19 -0.03
N TYR A 160 -3.90 15.99 0.55
CA TYR A 160 -5.15 15.60 1.20
C TYR A 160 -4.99 15.24 2.68
N TRP A 161 -3.94 15.77 3.33
CA TRP A 161 -3.76 15.55 4.77
C TRP A 161 -4.96 16.07 5.57
N THR A 162 -5.30 15.37 6.64
CA THR A 162 -6.37 15.76 7.57
C THR A 162 -5.79 15.95 8.97
N PRO A 163 -6.22 16.98 9.73
CA PRO A 163 -5.73 17.27 11.08
C PRO A 163 -6.31 16.28 12.10
N ASN A 164 -5.90 15.02 11.97
CA ASN A 164 -6.26 13.92 12.86
C ASN A 164 -4.98 13.20 13.28
N ARG A 165 -4.66 13.18 14.58
CA ARG A 165 -3.39 12.63 15.11
C ARG A 165 -3.10 11.20 14.64
N VAL A 166 -4.11 10.34 14.61
CA VAL A 166 -3.96 8.94 14.15
C VAL A 166 -3.69 8.90 12.64
N HIS A 167 -4.36 9.75 11.87
CA HIS A 167 -4.14 9.86 10.43
C HIS A 167 -2.75 10.39 10.10
N VAL A 168 -2.29 11.43 10.81
CA VAL A 168 -0.95 12.01 10.62
C VAL A 168 0.12 10.98 10.92
N TRP A 169 0.03 10.29 12.06
CA TRP A 169 1.05 9.28 12.41
C TRP A 169 1.14 8.17 11.36
N ASN A 170 0.01 7.66 10.89
CA ASN A 170 -0.02 6.68 9.81
C ASN A 170 0.54 7.24 8.50
N SER A 171 0.19 8.48 8.15
CA SER A 171 0.66 9.14 6.93
C SER A 171 2.17 9.41 6.96
N ALA A 172 2.71 9.87 8.10
CA ALA A 172 4.14 10.07 8.28
C ALA A 172 4.94 8.76 8.14
N TRP A 173 4.43 7.67 8.72
CA TRP A 173 5.03 6.34 8.53
C TRP A 173 5.02 5.90 7.06
N TYR A 174 3.91 6.12 6.35
CA TYR A 174 3.82 5.81 4.92
C TYR A 174 4.72 6.69 4.07
N LEU A 175 4.84 7.97 4.40
CA LEU A 175 5.70 8.93 3.75
C LEU A 175 7.18 8.55 3.92
N PHE A 176 7.57 8.10 5.12
CA PHE A 176 8.90 7.53 5.35
C PHE A 176 9.16 6.31 4.46
N GLN A 177 8.20 5.38 4.37
CA GLN A 177 8.36 4.20 3.52
C GLN A 177 8.45 4.54 2.02
N ALA A 178 7.62 5.48 1.55
CA ALA A 178 7.60 5.95 0.16
C ALA A 178 8.89 6.70 -0.19
N SER A 179 9.34 7.60 0.68
CA SER A 179 10.58 8.37 0.48
C SER A 179 11.80 7.46 0.40
N ALA A 180 11.88 6.43 1.24
CA ALA A 180 12.96 5.46 1.17
C ALA A 180 12.96 4.67 -0.16
N ALA A 181 11.79 4.37 -0.72
CA ALA A 181 11.67 3.70 -2.02
C ALA A 181 12.01 4.65 -3.19
N ALA A 182 11.58 5.92 -3.11
CA ALA A 182 11.87 6.95 -4.10
C ALA A 182 13.36 7.35 -4.11
N ALA A 183 14.00 7.45 -2.93
CA ALA A 183 15.42 7.77 -2.79
C ALA A 183 16.35 6.71 -3.42
N ALA A 184 15.91 5.46 -3.49
CA ALA A 184 16.62 4.40 -4.20
C ALA A 184 16.63 4.62 -5.74
N ALA A 185 15.86 5.58 -6.25
CA ALA A 185 15.76 5.92 -7.66
C ALA A 185 16.45 7.24 -8.04
N ASP A 186 16.44 8.27 -7.18
CA ASP A 186 17.15 9.53 -7.43
C ASP A 186 17.36 10.38 -6.14
N THR A 187 18.36 11.26 -6.15
CA THR A 187 18.93 11.98 -4.98
C THR A 187 18.02 13.09 -4.41
N THR A 188 16.85 13.32 -5.02
CA THR A 188 15.90 14.40 -4.69
C THR A 188 15.13 14.16 -3.38
N ALA A 189 15.34 13.02 -2.71
CA ALA A 189 14.62 12.59 -1.51
C ALA A 189 14.81 13.47 -0.25
N LEU A 190 15.72 14.44 -0.27
CA LEU A 190 15.97 15.35 0.85
C LEU A 190 14.81 16.34 1.08
N VAL A 191 14.09 16.73 0.03
CA VAL A 191 12.95 17.67 0.14
C VAL A 191 11.75 17.00 0.81
N THR A 192 11.53 15.70 0.54
CA THR A 192 10.39 14.94 1.08
C THR A 192 10.53 14.62 2.57
N ILE A 193 11.76 14.39 3.05
CA ILE A 193 12.05 14.23 4.49
C ILE A 193 11.76 15.54 5.24
N ALA A 194 12.05 16.69 4.63
CA ALA A 194 11.75 18.00 5.22
C ALA A 194 10.23 18.24 5.34
N THR A 195 9.44 17.86 4.33
CA THR A 195 7.96 17.94 4.39
C THR A 195 7.38 16.99 5.44
N ALA A 196 7.95 15.79 5.60
CA ALA A 196 7.55 14.84 6.63
C ALA A 196 7.81 15.39 8.05
N ASN A 197 8.96 16.04 8.26
CA ASN A 197 9.31 16.68 9.53
C ASN A 197 8.40 17.87 9.83
N HIS A 198 8.12 18.73 8.85
CA HIS A 198 7.20 19.85 9.01
C HIS A 198 5.78 19.38 9.37
N LEU A 199 5.30 18.27 8.79
CA LEU A 199 4.00 17.69 9.14
C LEU A 199 3.96 17.07 10.54
N LEU A 200 5.09 16.54 11.03
CA LEU A 200 5.20 16.00 12.39
C LEU A 200 5.28 17.10 13.45
N GLU A 201 6.00 18.19 13.17
CA GLU A 201 6.13 19.34 14.07
C GLU A 201 4.78 20.03 14.32
N ASN A 202 3.96 20.24 13.29
CA ASN A 202 2.65 20.91 13.43
C ASN A 202 1.55 20.07 14.11
N VAL A 203 1.82 18.81 14.48
CA VAL A 203 0.83 17.88 15.07
C VAL A 203 1.17 17.51 16.51
N LEU A 204 2.41 17.77 16.93
CA LEU A 204 2.90 17.54 18.29
C LEU A 204 2.76 18.77 19.20
N ASP A 205 2.43 19.93 18.64
CA ASP A 205 1.92 21.11 19.37
C ASP A 205 0.39 21.04 19.56
#